data_AF-A0A0M2PT31-F1
#
_entry.id   AF-A0A0M2PT31-F1
#
_cell.length_a   1.000
_cell.length_b   1.000
_cell.length_c   1.000
_cell.angle_alpha   90.00
_cell.angle_beta   90.00
_cell.angle_gamma   90.00
#
_symmetry.space_group_name_H-M   'P 1'
#
loop_
_entity.id
_entity.type
_entity.pdbx_description
1 polymer ?
#
loop_
_entity_poly.entity_id
_entity_poly.type
_entity_poly.pdbx_seq_one_letter_code
_entity_poly.pdbx_strand_id
1 'polypeptide(L)'
;MNLPFLRWINTILMLNFFFVLASCLWFLAAVGGRMVQVPLGLDLWYGLWQPLFQPAIGLLMAGALVSGVGGWLGQRWQQWRSPQ
;
A
#
# COMPACT_ATOMS: atom_id res chain seq x y z
N MET A 1 -14.37 17.31 -11.24
CA MET A 1 -15.48 16.66 -10.52
C MET A 1 -15.06 16.43 -9.07
N ASN A 2 -15.54 17.27 -8.14
CA ASN A 2 -15.36 17.12 -6.69
C ASN A 2 -16.23 15.96 -6.18
N LEU A 3 -15.87 14.73 -6.52
CA LEU A 3 -16.56 13.57 -5.94
C LEU A 3 -15.87 13.26 -4.61
N PRO A 4 -16.50 13.57 -3.45
CA PRO A 4 -15.89 13.35 -2.13
C PRO A 4 -15.43 11.89 -1.93
N PHE A 5 -16.04 10.96 -2.68
CA PHE A 5 -15.68 9.55 -2.77
C PHE A 5 -14.25 9.30 -3.26
N LEU A 6 -13.80 9.96 -4.32
CA LEU A 6 -12.44 9.79 -4.84
C LEU A 6 -11.40 10.27 -3.83
N ARG A 7 -11.70 11.35 -3.11
CA ARG A 7 -10.86 11.85 -2.01
C ARG A 7 -10.79 10.84 -0.87
N TRP A 8 -11.92 10.23 -0.50
CA TRP A 8 -11.98 9.19 0.53
C TRP A 8 -11.18 7.94 0.18
N ILE A 9 -11.27 7.45 -1.08
CA ILE A 9 -10.46 6.34 -1.56
C ILE A 9 -8.98 6.68 -1.48
N ASN A 10 -8.58 7.85 -1.94
CA ASN A 10 -7.17 8.27 -1.89
C ASN A 10 -6.66 8.35 -0.44
N THR A 11 -7.47 8.86 0.49
CA THR A 11 -7.14 8.88 1.92
C THR A 11 -7.00 7.47 2.50
N ILE A 12 -7.92 6.54 2.18
CA ILE A 12 -7.81 5.13 2.63
C ILE A 12 -6.54 4.49 2.06
N LEU A 13 -6.24 4.72 0.79
CA LEU A 13 -5.04 4.18 0.14
C LEU A 13 -3.77 4.72 0.79
N MET A 14 -3.73 6.02 1.06
CA MET A 14 -2.62 6.68 1.74
C MET A 14 -2.46 6.16 3.18
N LEU A 15 -3.56 6.02 3.92
CA LEU A 15 -3.57 5.44 5.27
C LEU A 15 -3.05 4.01 5.26
N ASN A 16 -3.52 3.19 4.31
CA ASN A 16 -3.08 1.81 4.12
C ASN A 16 -1.57 1.74 3.79
N PHE A 17 -1.07 2.65 2.97
CA PHE A 17 0.36 2.74 2.67
C PHE A 17 1.19 3.02 3.93
N PHE A 18 0.78 4.00 4.74
CA PHE A 18 1.45 4.28 6.01
C PHE A 18 1.33 3.13 7.00
N PHE A 19 0.19 2.44 7.03
CA PHE A 19 0.00 1.24 7.85
C PHE A 19 1.01 0.14 7.48
N VAL A 20 1.18 -0.15 6.18
CA VAL A 20 2.16 -1.13 5.68
C VAL A 20 3.61 -0.67 5.96
N LEU A 21 3.91 0.63 5.92
CA LEU A 21 5.24 1.13 6.30
C LEU A 21 5.51 1.00 7.81
N ALA A 22 4.58 1.45 8.65
CA ALA A 22 4.69 1.35 10.11
C ALA A 22 4.81 -0.12 10.53
N SER A 23 4.10 -0.98 9.80
CA SER A 23 4.18 -2.43 9.89
C SER A 23 5.59 -2.96 9.66
N CYS A 24 6.24 -2.56 8.57
CA CYS A 24 7.62 -2.91 8.30
C CYS A 24 8.59 -2.43 9.41
N LEU A 25 8.37 -1.24 9.96
CA LEU A 25 9.17 -0.72 11.08
C LEU A 25 8.96 -1.55 12.36
N TRP A 26 7.73 -1.94 12.67
CA TRP A 26 7.45 -2.83 13.79
C TRP A 26 8.13 -4.19 13.60
N PHE A 27 8.10 -4.75 12.40
CA PHE A 27 8.82 -5.99 12.09
C PHE A 27 10.32 -5.86 12.34
N LEU A 28 10.95 -4.78 11.89
CA LEU A 28 12.37 -4.50 12.14
C LEU A 28 12.67 -4.40 13.65
N ALA A 29 11.83 -3.69 14.40
CA ALA A 29 11.95 -3.58 15.85
C ALA A 29 11.78 -4.95 16.54
N ALA A 30 10.84 -5.77 16.09
CA ALA A 30 10.55 -7.09 16.66
C ALA A 30 11.67 -8.10 16.35
N VAL A 31 12.28 -8.04 15.15
CA VAL A 31 13.48 -8.82 14.80
C VAL A 31 14.68 -8.40 15.66
N GLY A 32 14.89 -7.09 15.86
CA GLY A 32 15.91 -6.58 16.79
C GLY A 32 15.67 -7.03 18.23
N GLY A 33 14.41 -7.05 18.67
CA GLY A 33 13.98 -7.54 19.99
C GLY A 33 14.23 -9.01 20.23
N ARG A 34 14.15 -9.84 19.18
CA ARG A 34 14.44 -11.28 19.24
C ARG A 34 15.88 -11.57 19.67
N MET A 35 16.83 -10.67 19.35
CA MET A 35 18.22 -10.77 19.80
C MET A 35 18.35 -10.61 21.32
N VAL A 36 17.36 -10.00 21.99
CA VAL A 36 17.31 -9.75 23.44
C VAL A 36 16.41 -10.79 24.15
N GLN A 37 16.00 -11.88 23.47
CA GLN A 37 15.07 -12.91 23.97
C GLN A 37 13.70 -12.39 24.44
N VAL A 38 13.35 -11.14 24.16
CA VAL A 38 12.03 -10.59 24.45
C VAL A 38 11.12 -10.84 23.24
N PRO A 39 10.02 -11.60 23.37
CA PRO A 39 9.04 -11.73 22.30
C PRO A 39 8.25 -10.42 22.21
N LEU A 40 8.82 -9.41 21.56
CA LEU A 40 8.20 -8.09 21.29
C LEU A 40 7.02 -8.19 20.29
N GLY A 41 6.32 -9.32 20.25
CA GLY A 41 5.18 -9.55 19.38
C GLY A 41 5.55 -10.03 17.98
N LEU A 42 6.70 -10.69 17.78
CA LEU A 42 7.01 -11.35 16.50
C LEU A 42 5.96 -12.41 16.13
N ASP A 43 5.49 -13.22 17.08
CA ASP A 43 4.47 -14.22 16.79
C ASP A 43 3.10 -13.58 16.49
N LEU A 44 2.77 -12.49 17.20
CA LEU A 44 1.59 -11.67 16.90
C LEU A 44 1.70 -11.04 15.52
N TRP A 45 2.88 -10.54 15.15
CA TRP A 45 3.19 -9.99 13.83
C TRP A 45 2.93 -11.00 12.71
N TYR A 46 3.52 -12.19 12.83
CA TYR A 46 3.34 -13.27 11.87
C TYR A 46 1.88 -13.70 11.77
N GLY A 47 1.15 -13.78 12.89
CA GLY A 47 -0.27 -14.08 12.91
C GLY A 47 -1.14 -13.01 12.24
N LEU A 48 -0.81 -11.72 12.41
CA LEU A 48 -1.50 -10.59 11.77
C LEU A 48 -1.13 -10.48 10.27
N TRP A 49 -0.06 -11.13 9.81
CA TRP A 49 0.42 -11.01 8.44
C TRP A 49 -0.52 -11.55 7.39
N GLN A 50 -1.02 -12.77 7.56
CA GLN A 50 -2.01 -13.35 6.65
C GLN A 50 -3.31 -12.53 6.55
N PRO A 51 -3.97 -12.15 7.66
CA PRO A 51 -5.26 -11.48 7.59
C PRO A 51 -5.21 -9.96 7.38
N LEU A 52 -4.12 -9.25 7.75
CA LEU A 52 -4.05 -7.78 7.64
C LEU A 52 -3.05 -7.31 6.57
N PHE A 53 -1.81 -7.79 6.62
CA PHE A 53 -0.75 -7.25 5.76
C PHE A 53 -0.87 -7.74 4.32
N GLN A 54 -1.19 -9.01 4.10
CA GLN A 54 -1.41 -9.58 2.77
C GLN A 54 -2.50 -8.85 1.95
N PRO A 55 -3.72 -8.64 2.48
CA PRO A 55 -4.75 -7.88 1.77
C PRO A 55 -4.42 -6.39 1.65
N ALA A 56 -3.79 -5.78 2.66
CA ALA A 56 -3.33 -4.39 2.61
C ALA A 56 -2.37 -4.14 1.44
N ILE A 57 -1.37 -5.00 1.28
CA ILE A 57 -0.40 -4.93 0.17
C ILE A 57 -1.10 -5.15 -1.18
N GLY A 58 -2.03 -6.11 -1.26
CA GLY A 58 -2.84 -6.33 -2.46
C GLY A 58 -3.62 -5.09 -2.89
N LEU A 59 -4.20 -4.36 -1.93
CA LEU A 59 -4.91 -3.11 -2.20
C LEU A 59 -3.95 -2.00 -2.71
N LEU A 60 -2.74 -1.91 -2.15
CA LEU A 60 -1.71 -0.97 -2.62
C LEU A 60 -1.28 -1.29 -4.05
N MET A 61 -1.03 -2.57 -4.36
CA MET A 61 -0.68 -3.02 -5.70
C MET A 61 -1.80 -2.72 -6.70
N ALA A 62 -3.06 -3.02 -6.34
CA ALA A 62 -4.21 -2.70 -7.18
C ALA A 62 -4.31 -1.18 -7.44
N GLY A 63 -4.11 -0.36 -6.42
CA GLY A 63 -4.09 1.10 -6.52
C GLY A 63 -2.98 1.63 -7.44
N ALA A 64 -1.77 1.08 -7.30
CA ALA A 64 -0.64 1.41 -8.15
C ALA A 64 -0.86 0.98 -9.61
N LEU A 65 -1.44 -0.20 -9.84
CA LEU A 65 -1.78 -0.70 -11.17
C LEU A 65 -2.82 0.17 -11.85
N VAL A 66 -3.91 0.52 -11.16
CA VAL A 66 -4.94 1.41 -11.70
C VAL A 66 -4.34 2.76 -12.07
N SER A 67 -3.48 3.31 -11.20
CA SER A 67 -2.83 4.61 -11.43
C SER A 67 -1.84 4.57 -12.59
N GLY A 68 -1.00 3.53 -12.66
CA GLY A 68 0.01 3.37 -13.70
C GLY A 68 -0.59 3.03 -15.07
N VAL A 69 -1.47 2.02 -15.14
CA VAL A 69 -2.13 1.60 -16.38
C VAL A 69 -3.08 2.69 -16.89
N GLY A 70 -3.84 3.34 -15.99
CA GLY A 70 -4.71 4.45 -16.35
C GLY A 70 -3.94 5.64 -16.94
N GLY A 71 -2.81 6.00 -16.33
CA GLY A 71 -1.92 7.05 -16.85
C GLY A 71 -1.31 6.70 -18.20
N TRP A 72 -0.87 5.45 -18.38
CA TRP A 72 -0.30 4.98 -19.65
C TRP A 72 -1.32 5.00 -20.78
N LEU A 73 -2.55 4.52 -20.55
CA LEU A 73 -3.62 4.54 -21.54
C LEU A 73 -4.02 5.97 -21.92
N GLY A 74 -4.11 6.88 -20.94
CA GLY A 74 -4.42 8.28 -21.17
C GLY A 74 -3.35 9.00 -22.01
N GLN A 75 -2.07 8.83 -21.66
CA GLN A 75 -0.95 9.38 -22.43
C GLN A 75 -0.91 8.79 -23.84
N ARG A 76 -1.14 7.48 -24.00
CA ARG A 76 -1.21 6.82 -25.30
C ARG A 76 -2.34 7.42 -26.14
N TRP A 77 -3.54 7.57 -25.60
CA TRP A 77 -4.67 8.18 -26.32
C TRP A 77 -4.42 9.64 -26.72
N GLN A 78 -3.77 10.41 -25.85
CA GLN A 78 -3.45 11.81 -26.13
C GLN A 78 -2.33 11.95 -27.17
N GLN A 79 -1.34 11.05 -27.15
CA GLN A 79 -0.28 10.97 -28.15
C GLN A 79 -0.83 10.60 -29.54
N TRP A 80 -1.78 9.66 -29.64
CA TRP A 80 -2.44 9.31 -30.91
C TRP A 80 -3.32 10.43 -31.45
N ARG A 81 -3.80 11.33 -30.57
CA ARG A 81 -4.70 12.44 -30.93
C ARG A 81 -3.96 13.77 -31.16
N SER A 82 -2.64 13.80 -31.01
CA SER A 82 -1.82 14.99 -31.25
C SER A 82 -0.98 14.81 -32.52
N PRO A 83 -1.54 15.01 -33.73
CA PRO A 83 -0.74 15.25 -34.91
C PRO A 83 -0.17 16.68 -34.81
N GLN A 84 1.09 16.78 -34.42
CA GLN A 84 1.96 17.93 -34.72
C GLN A 84 3.17 17.35 -35.44
#